data_AF-A0AAD9NYS8-F1
#
_entry.id   AF-A0AAD9NYS8-F1
#
_cell.length_a   1.000
_cell.length_b   1.000
_cell.length_c   1.000
_cell.angle_alpha   90.00
_cell.angle_beta   90.00
_cell.angle_gamma   90.00
#
_symmetry.space_group_name_H-M   'P 1'
#
loop_
_entity.id
_entity.type
_entity.pdbx_description
1 polymer ?
#
loop_
_entity_poly.entity_id
_entity_poly.type
_entity_poly.pdbx_seq_one_letter_code
_entity_poly.pdbx_strand_id
1 'polypeptide(L)'
;MVSSLEVSARHGNARPSRQEAARCNVDVCRLPACLCASDAAPGGVRRDQLPQIVTFTFDDAVNAEMFGYYERMFPPNRTNPNGCPVSATFFVSHQWTDYSLVKRLYLAGHEIASHSVSHRMPQTWWRNATYSDLRRELNGQRHQLTRVAAVPPGELRGLRVPFLEVAGNQQFKVVGLINDTSLHLSIYIFDIFYK
;
A
#
# COMPACT_ATOMS: atom_id res chain seq x y z
N MET A 1 22.50 38.58 -39.09
CA MET A 1 23.65 37.86 -39.69
C MET A 1 24.26 37.00 -38.58
N VAL A 2 24.13 35.67 -38.66
CA VAL A 2 25.23 34.71 -38.95
C VAL A 2 26.26 34.71 -37.79
N SER A 3 26.66 33.63 -37.12
CA SER A 3 26.46 32.19 -37.25
C SER A 3 27.20 31.50 -36.09
N SER A 4 26.55 30.49 -35.52
CA SER A 4 27.08 29.18 -35.10
C SER A 4 28.22 29.04 -34.08
N LEU A 5 27.95 28.16 -33.11
CA LEU A 5 28.88 27.09 -32.73
C LEU A 5 28.05 25.82 -32.48
N GLU A 6 28.16 24.89 -33.42
CA GLU A 6 27.74 23.50 -33.26
C GLU A 6 28.74 22.78 -32.34
N VAL A 7 28.23 22.01 -31.38
CA VAL A 7 28.93 20.81 -30.91
C VAL A 7 27.96 19.65 -31.03
N SER A 8 28.11 18.93 -32.14
CA SER A 8 27.57 17.58 -32.32
C SER A 8 28.46 16.61 -31.56
N ALA A 9 27.89 15.98 -30.52
CA ALA A 9 28.38 14.72 -29.99
C ALA A 9 27.19 13.76 -29.88
N ARG A 10 27.02 12.95 -30.93
CA ARG A 10 26.21 11.74 -30.86
C ARG A 10 26.86 10.80 -29.84
N HIS A 11 26.18 10.50 -28.75
CA HIS A 11 26.22 9.21 -28.07
C HIS A 11 24.87 9.02 -27.37
N GLY A 12 24.17 7.96 -27.75
CA GLY A 12 22.82 7.67 -27.29
C GLY A 12 22.76 7.49 -25.78
N ASN A 13 21.88 8.26 -25.16
CA ASN A 13 21.13 7.83 -23.98
C ASN A 13 19.93 8.77 -23.86
N ALA A 14 18.86 8.43 -24.58
CA ALA A 14 17.56 9.01 -24.30
C ALA A 14 17.26 8.68 -22.83
N ARG A 15 17.30 9.69 -21.95
CA ARG A 15 16.66 9.58 -20.64
C ARG A 15 15.25 9.08 -20.90
N PRO A 16 14.78 8.01 -20.24
CA PRO A 16 13.41 7.54 -20.45
C PRO A 16 12.50 8.74 -20.20
N SER A 17 11.73 9.12 -21.22
CA SER A 17 10.78 10.22 -21.14
C SER A 17 9.99 10.03 -19.85
N ARG A 18 9.91 11.08 -19.01
CA ARG A 18 8.92 11.12 -17.92
C ARG A 18 7.56 10.93 -18.59
N GLN A 19 7.06 9.70 -18.56
CA GLN A 19 5.75 9.38 -19.10
C GLN A 19 4.76 9.85 -18.03
N GLU A 20 4.31 11.08 -18.19
CA GLU A 20 3.25 11.63 -17.36
C GLU A 20 1.94 10.93 -17.71
N ALA A 21 1.16 10.58 -16.68
CA ALA A 21 -0.18 10.08 -16.90
C ALA A 21 -1.02 11.20 -17.53
N ALA A 22 -1.79 10.87 -18.57
CA ALA A 22 -2.78 11.79 -19.11
C ALA A 22 -3.79 12.17 -18.02
N ARG A 23 -4.42 13.35 -18.15
CA ARG A 23 -5.55 13.72 -17.28
C ARG A 23 -6.62 12.63 -17.33
N CYS A 24 -7.25 12.35 -16.20
CA CYS A 24 -8.24 11.29 -16.13
C CYS A 24 -9.42 11.59 -17.06
N ASN A 25 -9.76 10.63 -17.91
CA ASN A 25 -10.96 10.68 -18.75
C ASN A 25 -12.05 9.84 -18.07
N VAL A 26 -13.07 10.51 -17.55
CA VAL A 26 -14.19 9.87 -16.84
C VAL A 26 -15.05 8.98 -17.73
N ASP A 27 -14.99 9.14 -19.06
CA ASP A 27 -15.70 8.27 -19.99
C ASP A 27 -15.01 6.93 -20.19
N VAL A 28 -13.68 6.90 -20.03
CA VAL A 28 -12.85 5.69 -20.16
C VAL A 28 -12.63 5.03 -18.81
N CYS A 29 -12.37 5.81 -17.75
CA CYS A 29 -12.11 5.32 -16.40
C CYS A 29 -13.43 5.08 -15.66
N ARG A 30 -13.95 3.85 -15.74
CA ARG A 30 -15.24 3.45 -15.15
C ARG A 30 -15.07 2.34 -14.11
N LEU A 31 -15.90 2.37 -13.08
CA LEU A 31 -16.00 1.32 -12.06
C LEU A 31 -16.40 -0.02 -12.69
N PRO A 32 -15.99 -1.17 -12.12
CA PRO A 32 -15.17 -1.33 -10.90
C PRO A 32 -13.65 -1.28 -11.16
N ALA A 33 -13.21 -1.22 -12.42
CA ALA A 33 -11.81 -1.36 -12.79
C ALA A 33 -11.00 -0.08 -12.60
N CYS A 34 -11.64 1.10 -12.71
CA CYS A 34 -10.97 2.38 -12.63
C CYS A 34 -11.86 3.42 -11.93
N LEU A 35 -11.24 4.24 -11.10
CA LEU A 35 -11.87 5.43 -10.50
C LEU A 35 -10.86 6.58 -10.57
N CYS A 36 -11.27 7.70 -11.16
CA CYS A 36 -10.47 8.92 -11.14
C CYS A 36 -10.37 9.45 -9.70
N ALA A 37 -9.21 10.00 -9.33
CA ALA A 37 -9.06 10.70 -8.05
C ALA A 37 -10.08 11.85 -7.95
N SER A 38 -10.87 11.85 -6.90
CA SER A 38 -11.95 12.82 -6.64
C SER A 38 -12.30 12.81 -5.15
N ASP A 39 -12.85 13.92 -4.67
CA ASP A 39 -13.50 14.08 -3.36
C ASP A 39 -14.99 13.71 -3.39
N ALA A 40 -15.54 13.39 -4.57
CA ALA A 40 -16.91 12.94 -4.74
C ALA A 40 -17.07 11.49 -4.28
N ALA A 41 -18.27 11.20 -3.78
CA ALA A 41 -18.67 9.85 -3.44
C ALA A 41 -18.60 8.93 -4.68
N PRO A 42 -17.93 7.76 -4.58
CA PRO A 42 -17.89 6.82 -5.69
C PRO A 42 -19.32 6.34 -6.02
N GLY A 43 -19.62 6.20 -7.32
CA GLY A 43 -20.93 5.73 -7.79
C GLY A 43 -22.08 6.74 -7.66
N GLY A 44 -21.82 7.99 -7.27
CA GLY A 44 -22.87 9.02 -7.20
C GLY A 44 -23.83 8.86 -6.01
N VAL A 45 -23.45 8.08 -5.00
CA VAL A 45 -24.23 7.87 -3.78
C VAL A 45 -24.25 9.17 -2.96
N ARG A 46 -25.40 9.51 -2.36
CA ARG A 46 -25.49 10.69 -1.51
C ARG A 46 -24.68 10.50 -0.23
N ARG A 47 -24.10 11.59 0.30
CA ARG A 47 -23.25 11.54 1.51
C ARG A 47 -23.97 10.96 2.73
N ASP A 48 -25.26 11.23 2.89
CA ASP A 48 -26.09 10.70 4.00
C ASP A 48 -26.36 9.19 3.90
N GLN A 49 -26.07 8.58 2.75
CA GLN A 49 -26.22 7.15 2.49
C GLN A 49 -24.88 6.41 2.45
N LEU A 50 -23.76 7.13 2.55
CA LEU A 50 -22.42 6.53 2.51
C LEU A 50 -22.06 5.95 3.89
N PRO A 51 -21.70 4.67 3.98
CA PRO A 51 -21.09 4.13 5.17
C PRO A 51 -19.76 4.82 5.45
N GLN A 52 -19.56 5.32 6.67
CA GLN A 52 -18.23 5.76 7.10
C GLN A 52 -17.36 4.52 7.30
N ILE A 53 -16.32 4.39 6.48
CA ILE A 53 -15.32 3.31 6.61
C ILE A 53 -14.19 3.81 7.50
N VAL A 54 -13.76 2.99 8.45
CA VAL A 54 -12.58 3.21 9.28
C VAL A 54 -11.63 2.03 9.09
N THR A 55 -10.39 2.31 8.68
CA THR A 55 -9.37 1.28 8.45
C THR A 55 -8.32 1.34 9.56
N PHE A 56 -8.33 0.35 10.45
CA PHE A 56 -7.23 0.15 11.39
C PHE A 56 -6.07 -0.53 10.67
N THR A 57 -4.88 0.07 10.75
CA THR A 57 -3.69 -0.50 10.14
C THR A 57 -2.54 -0.56 11.13
N PHE A 58 -1.81 -1.68 11.12
CA PHE A 58 -0.61 -1.86 11.92
C PHE A 58 0.55 -2.17 10.98
N ASP A 59 1.65 -1.45 11.17
CA ASP A 59 2.88 -1.65 10.41
C ASP A 59 3.87 -2.47 11.26
N ASP A 60 4.89 -2.99 10.58
CA ASP A 60 6.02 -3.74 11.13
C ASP A 60 5.75 -5.19 11.56
N ALA A 61 6.60 -5.69 12.45
CA ALA A 61 6.70 -7.09 12.78
C ALA A 61 5.53 -7.54 13.65
N VAL A 62 4.94 -8.69 13.29
CA VAL A 62 3.95 -9.37 14.16
C VAL A 62 4.70 -10.35 15.03
N ASN A 63 4.69 -10.12 16.35
CA ASN A 63 5.39 -10.96 17.31
C ASN A 63 4.56 -11.16 18.59
N ALA A 64 5.06 -12.02 19.49
CA ALA A 64 4.36 -12.39 20.72
C ALA A 64 4.14 -11.20 21.68
N GLU A 65 5.01 -10.19 21.64
CA GLU A 65 4.91 -9.00 22.49
C GLU A 65 3.67 -8.16 22.14
N MET A 66 3.43 -7.96 20.84
CA MET A 66 2.32 -7.14 20.37
C MET A 66 1.01 -7.93 20.20
N PHE A 67 1.08 -9.25 20.02
CA PHE A 67 -0.09 -10.06 19.64
C PHE A 67 -1.28 -9.95 20.59
N GLY A 68 -1.02 -9.96 21.90
CA GLY A 68 -2.08 -9.85 22.91
C GLY A 68 -2.84 -8.52 22.85
N TYR A 69 -2.22 -7.45 22.33
CA TYR A 69 -2.91 -6.18 22.10
C TYR A 69 -3.88 -6.28 20.93
N TYR A 70 -3.50 -6.96 19.84
CA TYR A 70 -4.38 -7.18 18.70
C TYR A 70 -5.62 -7.99 19.11
N GLU A 71 -5.45 -9.06 19.89
CA GLU A 71 -6.58 -9.89 20.37
C GLU A 71 -7.55 -9.10 21.26
N ARG A 72 -7.05 -8.17 22.09
CA ARG A 72 -7.89 -7.28 22.91
C ARG A 72 -8.58 -6.18 22.10
N MET A 73 -7.95 -5.70 21.03
CA MET A 73 -8.53 -4.68 20.15
C MET A 73 -9.55 -5.24 19.17
N PHE A 74 -9.39 -6.50 18.76
CA PHE A 74 -10.29 -7.14 17.79
C PHE A 74 -10.82 -8.48 18.30
N PRO A 75 -11.52 -8.49 19.45
CA PRO A 75 -12.16 -9.71 19.92
C PRO A 75 -13.35 -10.05 18.99
N PRO A 76 -13.72 -11.34 18.83
CA PRO A 76 -14.78 -11.75 17.90
C PRO A 76 -16.15 -11.11 18.15
N ASN A 77 -16.43 -10.66 19.37
CA ASN A 77 -17.68 -10.00 19.76
C ASN A 77 -17.71 -8.50 19.46
N ARG A 78 -16.61 -7.90 19.00
CA ARG A 78 -16.60 -6.53 18.49
C ARG A 78 -16.98 -6.56 17.02
N THR A 79 -18.23 -6.20 16.72
CA THR A 79 -18.81 -6.34 15.38
C THR A 79 -19.16 -5.01 14.75
N ASN A 80 -19.12 -4.96 13.41
CA ASN A 80 -19.69 -3.90 12.60
C ASN A 80 -21.24 -3.93 12.67
N PRO A 81 -21.94 -2.88 12.18
CA PRO A 81 -23.41 -2.86 12.14
C PRO A 81 -24.06 -4.01 11.35
N ASN A 82 -23.30 -4.66 10.46
CA ASN A 82 -23.74 -5.85 9.72
C ASN A 82 -23.57 -7.17 10.51
N GLY A 83 -23.10 -7.13 11.76
CA GLY A 83 -22.88 -8.30 12.61
C GLY A 83 -21.57 -9.04 12.36
N CYS A 84 -20.78 -8.67 11.33
CA CYS A 84 -19.46 -9.26 11.11
C CYS A 84 -18.42 -8.71 12.10
N PRO A 85 -17.42 -9.50 12.54
CA PRO A 85 -16.32 -9.00 13.36
C PRO A 85 -15.60 -7.81 12.71
N VAL A 86 -15.12 -6.88 13.53
CA VAL A 86 -14.25 -5.79 13.07
C VAL A 86 -12.88 -6.37 12.72
N SER A 87 -12.38 -6.00 11.55
CA SER A 87 -11.06 -6.40 11.05
C SER A 87 -10.10 -5.22 10.98
N ALA A 88 -8.85 -5.54 10.68
CA ALA A 88 -7.74 -4.60 10.53
C ALA A 88 -6.81 -5.11 9.44
N THR A 89 -5.94 -4.24 8.93
CA THR A 89 -4.91 -4.57 7.95
C THR A 89 -3.53 -4.54 8.60
N PHE A 90 -2.76 -5.61 8.45
CA PHE A 90 -1.40 -5.71 8.96
C PHE A 90 -0.41 -5.62 7.80
N PHE A 91 0.35 -4.54 7.74
CA PHE A 91 1.48 -4.37 6.83
C PHE A 91 2.71 -4.99 7.49
N VAL A 92 2.99 -6.25 7.17
CA VAL A 92 3.97 -7.06 7.90
C VAL A 92 5.35 -6.97 7.27
N SER A 93 6.37 -6.59 8.06
CA SER A 93 7.78 -6.70 7.68
C SER A 93 8.37 -8.05 8.09
N HIS A 94 9.40 -8.55 7.40
CA HIS A 94 9.91 -9.92 7.66
C HIS A 94 10.65 -10.01 9.00
N GLN A 95 11.53 -9.05 9.28
CA GLN A 95 12.44 -9.16 10.41
C GLN A 95 11.65 -9.19 11.73
N TRP A 96 11.98 -10.15 12.60
CA TRP A 96 11.31 -10.40 13.90
C TRP A 96 9.84 -10.82 13.85
N THR A 97 9.29 -11.12 12.66
CA THR A 97 7.92 -11.62 12.52
C THR A 97 7.81 -13.11 12.84
N ASP A 98 6.88 -13.45 13.71
CA ASP A 98 6.38 -14.81 13.90
C ASP A 98 5.24 -15.07 12.90
N TYR A 99 5.55 -15.81 11.83
CA TYR A 99 4.58 -16.12 10.78
C TYR A 99 3.44 -17.05 11.25
N SER A 100 3.59 -17.76 12.38
CA SER A 100 2.48 -18.53 12.95
C SER A 100 1.39 -17.60 13.51
N LEU A 101 1.80 -16.47 14.08
CA LEU A 101 0.90 -15.42 14.56
C LEU A 101 0.27 -14.66 13.39
N VAL A 102 1.03 -14.39 12.32
CA VAL A 102 0.47 -13.82 11.08
C VAL A 102 -0.62 -14.73 10.51
N LYS A 103 -0.39 -16.05 10.48
CA LYS A 103 -1.41 -17.01 10.05
C LYS A 103 -2.65 -16.96 10.94
N ARG A 104 -2.49 -16.82 12.26
CA ARG A 104 -3.63 -16.65 13.19
C ARG A 104 -4.43 -15.39 12.91
N LEU A 105 -3.76 -14.25 12.64
CA LEU A 105 -4.45 -13.01 12.25
C LEU A 105 -5.25 -13.19 10.96
N TYR A 106 -4.65 -13.82 9.94
CA TYR A 106 -5.34 -14.11 8.68
C TYR A 106 -6.58 -14.99 8.91
N LEU A 107 -6.44 -16.08 9.67
CA LEU A 107 -7.56 -16.97 9.98
C LEU A 107 -8.66 -16.30 10.83
N ALA A 108 -8.31 -15.26 11.60
CA ALA A 108 -9.27 -14.43 12.33
C ALA A 108 -9.98 -13.38 11.43
N GLY A 109 -9.67 -13.32 10.14
CA GLY A 109 -10.32 -12.43 9.17
C GLY A 109 -9.65 -11.06 9.00
N HIS A 110 -8.42 -10.89 9.49
CA HIS A 110 -7.62 -9.69 9.23
C HIS A 110 -6.97 -9.74 7.85
N GLU A 111 -6.82 -8.57 7.22
CA GLU A 111 -6.05 -8.46 5.98
C GLU A 111 -4.55 -8.49 6.30
N ILE A 112 -3.79 -9.24 5.51
CA ILE A 112 -2.34 -9.29 5.59
C ILE A 112 -1.74 -8.67 4.32
N ALA A 113 -0.80 -7.76 4.49
CA ALA A 113 -0.19 -6.97 3.44
C ALA A 113 1.35 -6.92 3.60
N SER A 114 2.05 -6.58 2.53
CA SER A 114 3.52 -6.53 2.51
C SER A 114 4.06 -5.21 3.05
N HIS A 115 5.02 -5.27 3.97
CA HIS A 115 5.80 -4.11 4.45
C HIS A 115 7.31 -4.32 4.31
N SER A 116 7.71 -4.90 3.17
CA SER A 116 9.10 -5.26 2.83
C SER A 116 9.72 -6.41 3.62
N VAL A 117 10.85 -6.91 3.13
CA VAL A 117 11.62 -7.93 3.85
C VAL A 117 12.48 -7.22 4.90
N SER A 118 13.29 -6.27 4.49
CA SER A 118 14.38 -5.79 5.34
C SER A 118 14.00 -4.62 6.24
N HIS A 119 12.92 -3.89 5.93
CA HIS A 119 12.56 -2.62 6.57
C HIS A 119 13.80 -1.71 6.82
N ARG A 120 14.70 -1.67 5.83
CA ARG A 120 16.07 -1.21 6.04
C ARG A 120 16.18 0.30 6.20
N MET A 121 17.19 0.68 6.98
CA MET A 121 17.75 2.01 6.98
C MET A 121 18.85 2.16 5.90
N PRO A 122 19.16 3.40 5.46
CA PRO A 122 18.45 4.64 5.78
C PRO A 122 17.13 4.79 5.00
N GLN A 123 16.19 5.59 5.52
CA GLN A 123 14.94 5.93 4.84
C GLN A 123 15.14 6.35 3.37
N THR A 124 16.15 7.17 3.10
CA THR A 124 16.46 7.69 1.75
C THR A 124 16.82 6.61 0.73
N TRP A 125 17.14 5.39 1.17
CA TRP A 125 17.34 4.26 0.28
C TRP A 125 16.05 3.92 -0.49
N TRP A 126 14.88 3.94 0.18
CA TRP A 126 13.58 3.60 -0.41
C TRP A 126 13.20 4.55 -1.54
N ARG A 127 13.42 5.86 -1.35
CA ARG A 127 13.20 6.90 -2.38
C ARG A 127 13.94 6.61 -3.69
N ASN A 128 15.15 6.08 -3.58
CA ASN A 128 16.05 5.84 -4.71
C ASN A 128 16.09 4.37 -5.15
N ALA A 129 15.29 3.51 -4.52
CA ALA A 129 15.29 2.09 -4.79
C ALA A 129 14.87 1.82 -6.24
N THR A 130 15.61 0.94 -6.92
CA THR A 130 15.25 0.54 -8.28
C THR A 130 14.01 -0.36 -8.27
N TYR A 131 13.37 -0.55 -9.43
CA TYR A 131 12.32 -1.57 -9.57
C TYR A 131 12.76 -2.95 -9.06
N SER A 132 14.01 -3.34 -9.32
CA SER A 132 14.57 -4.63 -8.90
C SER A 132 14.69 -4.73 -7.38
N ASP A 133 15.07 -3.63 -6.73
CA ASP A 133 15.13 -3.52 -5.26
C ASP A 133 13.74 -3.63 -4.64
N LEU A 134 12.79 -2.80 -5.10
CA LEU A 134 11.42 -2.80 -4.61
C LEU A 134 10.72 -4.14 -4.84
N ARG A 135 10.97 -4.79 -5.99
CA ARG A 135 10.44 -6.13 -6.24
C ARG A 135 11.03 -7.16 -5.27
N ARG A 136 12.33 -7.11 -4.97
CA ARG A 136 12.93 -8.01 -3.97
C ARG A 136 12.33 -7.77 -2.58
N GLU A 137 12.13 -6.53 -2.20
CA GLU A 137 11.58 -6.17 -0.89
C GLU A 137 10.09 -6.49 -0.77
N LEU A 138 9.27 -5.92 -1.64
CA LEU A 138 7.81 -5.96 -1.51
C LEU A 138 7.23 -7.30 -1.97
N ASN A 139 7.66 -7.83 -3.13
CA ASN A 139 7.21 -9.15 -3.58
C ASN A 139 7.95 -10.27 -2.84
N GLY A 140 9.19 -10.07 -2.39
CA GLY A 140 9.87 -11.04 -1.54
C GLY A 140 9.11 -11.28 -0.24
N GLN A 141 8.66 -10.22 0.43
CA GLN A 141 7.87 -10.38 1.65
C GLN A 141 6.50 -11.02 1.38
N ARG A 142 5.85 -10.68 0.27
CA ARG A 142 4.64 -11.39 -0.18
C ARG A 142 4.88 -12.89 -0.36
N HIS A 143 6.04 -13.28 -0.91
CA HIS A 143 6.41 -14.69 -1.06
C HIS A 143 6.59 -15.38 0.30
N GLN A 144 7.18 -14.69 1.30
CA GLN A 144 7.31 -15.24 2.65
C GLN A 144 5.94 -15.39 3.33
N LEU A 145 5.07 -14.39 3.25
CA LEU A 145 3.71 -14.45 3.80
C LEU A 145 2.90 -15.60 3.17
N THR A 146 3.10 -15.86 1.87
CA THR A 146 2.50 -17.02 1.19
C THR A 146 3.08 -18.33 1.70
N ARG A 147 4.41 -18.47 1.68
CA ARG A 147 5.06 -19.76 1.93
C ARG A 147 5.08 -20.17 3.40
N VAL A 148 5.26 -19.20 4.30
CA VAL A 148 5.51 -19.45 5.72
C VAL A 148 4.25 -19.24 6.56
N ALA A 149 3.48 -18.17 6.31
CA ALA A 149 2.19 -17.96 6.99
C ALA A 149 1.01 -18.65 6.28
N ALA A 150 1.22 -19.27 5.11
CA ALA A 150 0.18 -19.95 4.33
C ALA A 150 -1.02 -19.04 3.97
N VAL A 151 -0.78 -17.73 3.81
CA VAL A 151 -1.79 -16.80 3.29
C VAL A 151 -1.89 -17.00 1.78
N PRO A 152 -3.08 -17.22 1.20
CA PRO A 152 -3.19 -17.44 -0.24
C PRO A 152 -2.65 -16.26 -1.05
N PRO A 153 -1.92 -16.50 -2.16
CA PRO A 153 -1.34 -15.42 -2.97
C PRO A 153 -2.36 -14.37 -3.44
N GLY A 154 -3.60 -14.80 -3.70
CA GLY A 154 -4.70 -13.93 -4.13
C GLY A 154 -5.27 -13.01 -3.05
N GLU A 155 -4.97 -13.28 -1.77
CA GLU A 155 -5.38 -12.47 -0.62
C GLU A 155 -4.33 -11.40 -0.27
N LEU A 156 -3.07 -11.59 -0.66
CA LEU A 156 -1.98 -10.64 -0.43
C LEU A 156 -1.99 -9.53 -1.49
N ARG A 157 -2.91 -8.57 -1.31
CA ARG A 157 -3.21 -7.49 -2.28
C ARG A 157 -2.60 -6.14 -1.90
N GLY A 158 -2.40 -5.88 -0.61
CA GLY A 158 -1.91 -4.61 -0.10
C GLY A 158 -0.39 -4.52 0.04
N LEU A 159 0.12 -3.31 -0.09
CA LEU A 159 1.50 -2.96 0.26
C LEU A 159 1.56 -1.58 0.92
N ARG A 160 2.57 -1.40 1.78
CA ARG A 160 3.00 -0.10 2.29
C ARG A 160 4.52 -0.08 2.29
N VAL A 161 5.13 0.96 1.74
CA VAL A 161 6.59 1.11 1.72
C VAL A 161 7.06 1.62 3.08
N PRO A 162 8.14 1.06 3.65
CA PRO A 162 8.74 1.53 4.90
C PRO A 162 8.93 3.05 4.95
N PHE A 163 8.69 3.61 6.13
CA PHE A 163 8.78 5.06 6.41
C PHE A 163 7.89 5.94 5.53
N LEU A 164 6.91 5.34 4.83
CA LEU A 164 6.07 6.01 3.83
C LEU A 164 6.90 6.69 2.72
N GLU A 165 8.10 6.18 2.45
CA GLU A 165 9.06 6.80 1.55
C GLU A 165 8.85 6.33 0.11
N VAL A 166 8.03 7.07 -0.63
CA VAL A 166 7.57 6.71 -1.98
C VAL A 166 8.69 6.74 -3.01
N ALA A 167 8.83 5.66 -3.78
CA ALA A 167 9.88 5.47 -4.79
C ALA A 167 9.43 5.83 -6.23
N GLY A 168 8.45 6.73 -6.34
CA GLY A 168 7.87 7.17 -7.61
C GLY A 168 7.31 6.02 -8.46
N ASN A 169 7.43 6.13 -9.79
CA ASN A 169 6.84 5.17 -10.74
C ASN A 169 7.38 3.74 -10.58
N GLN A 170 8.56 3.54 -9.97
CA GLN A 170 9.13 2.20 -9.83
C GLN A 170 8.32 1.34 -8.84
N GLN A 171 7.75 1.98 -7.81
CA GLN A 171 6.89 1.33 -6.81
C GLN A 171 5.61 0.80 -7.45
N PHE A 172 4.90 1.62 -8.23
CA PHE A 172 3.65 1.24 -8.90
C PHE A 172 3.84 0.20 -10.02
N LYS A 173 5.08 -0.02 -10.48
CA LYS A 173 5.40 -1.08 -11.44
C LYS A 173 5.56 -2.45 -10.78
N VAL A 174 5.70 -2.51 -9.45
CA VAL A 174 5.84 -3.79 -8.74
C VAL A 174 4.54 -4.58 -8.91
N VAL A 175 4.62 -5.62 -9.74
CA VAL A 175 3.46 -6.36 -10.23
C VAL A 175 2.82 -7.17 -9.10
N GLY A 176 1.48 -7.16 -9.09
CA GLY A 176 0.64 -8.09 -8.34
C GLY A 176 0.10 -7.55 -7.03
N LEU A 177 0.56 -6.39 -6.57
CA LEU A 177 -0.01 -5.71 -5.41
C LEU A 177 -1.01 -4.67 -5.94
N ILE A 178 -2.26 -4.78 -5.50
CA ILE A 178 -3.40 -4.05 -6.04
C ILE A 178 -3.54 -2.68 -5.36
N ASN A 179 -3.23 -2.60 -4.06
CA ASN A 179 -3.42 -1.38 -3.27
C ASN A 179 -2.09 -0.96 -2.63
N ASP A 180 -1.71 0.29 -2.86
CA ASP A 180 -0.59 0.95 -2.20
C ASP A 180 -1.12 2.02 -1.25
N THR A 181 -0.69 1.98 0.01
CA THR A 181 -1.13 2.96 1.04
C THR A 181 0.02 3.83 1.57
N SER A 182 1.08 3.99 0.78
CA SER A 182 2.27 4.77 1.17
C SER A 182 2.15 6.26 0.82
N LEU A 183 1.22 6.62 -0.06
CA LEU A 183 0.95 8.01 -0.41
C LEU A 183 0.11 8.68 0.68
N HIS A 184 0.70 9.62 1.40
CA HIS A 184 -0.03 10.49 2.32
C HIS A 184 -0.60 11.69 1.56
N LEU A 185 -1.92 11.89 1.62
CA LEU A 185 -2.54 13.16 1.28
C LEU A 185 -2.66 13.97 2.57
N SER A 186 -2.16 15.20 2.60
CA SER A 186 -2.38 16.11 3.74
C SER A 186 -3.85 16.52 3.81
N ILE A 187 -4.69 15.65 4.33
CA ILE A 187 -6.04 15.96 4.78
C ILE A 187 -5.89 16.33 6.25
N TYR A 188 -6.16 17.58 6.60
CA TYR A 188 -6.10 18.05 7.99
C TYR A 188 -7.02 17.18 8.87
N ILE A 189 -6.42 16.39 9.78
CA ILE A 189 -7.09 15.49 10.74
C ILE A 189 -7.74 16.31 11.89
N PHE A 190 -8.39 17.43 11.59
CA PHE A 190 -9.05 18.26 12.62
C PHE A 190 -10.55 17.95 12.77
N ASP A 191 -11.18 17.24 11.83
CA ASP A 191 -12.63 17.06 11.83
C ASP A 191 -13.14 15.70 12.35
N ILE A 192 -12.26 14.81 12.84
CA ILE A 192 -12.70 13.47 13.29
C ILE A 192 -13.24 13.47 14.74
N PHE A 193 -13.03 14.53 15.53
CA PHE A 193 -13.40 14.55 16.96
C PHE A 193 -14.37 15.65 17.42
N TYR A 194 -14.97 16.42 16.52
CA TYR A 194 -16.03 17.38 16.93
C TYR A 194 -17.43 16.83 16.65
N LYS A 195 -17.95 16.08 17.63
CA LYS A 195 -19.36 16.11 18.06
C LYS A 195 -19.45 15.92 19.56
#